data_AF-A0A7Y1SRL0-F1
#
_entry.id   AF-A0A7Y1SRL0-F1
#
_cell.length_a   1.000
_cell.length_b   1.000
_cell.length_c   1.000
_cell.angle_alpha   90.00
_cell.angle_beta   90.00
_cell.angle_gamma   90.00
#
_symmetry.space_group_name_H-M   'P 1'
#
loop_
_entity.id
_entity.type
_entity.pdbx_description
1 polymer ?
#
loop_
_entity_poly.entity_id
_entity_poly.type
_entity_poly.pdbx_seq_one_letter_code
_entity_poly.pdbx_strand_id
1 'polypeptide(L)'
;MPPPLYTQTVIAFIWDYDRTLIPSNQQDALFEAYEVDGRSFWREVDGLVDYYRAKGVTIARDTAYLNHILTYVDEGIFPDLTREKLHELVRSEEMCPG
;
A
#
# COMPACT_ATOMS: atom_id res chain seq x y z
N MET A 1 -22.08 -40.43 -22.22
CA MET A 1 -21.23 -40.71 -21.04
C MET A 1 -21.73 -39.86 -19.89
N PRO A 2 -21.89 -40.39 -18.67
CA PRO A 2 -22.19 -39.56 -17.52
C PRO A 2 -21.04 -38.56 -17.28
N PRO A 3 -21.32 -37.34 -16.80
CA PRO A 3 -20.27 -36.40 -16.43
C PRO A 3 -19.39 -37.01 -15.33
N PRO A 4 -18.08 -36.73 -15.32
CA PRO A 4 -17.17 -37.24 -14.30
C PRO A 4 -17.63 -36.77 -12.91
N LEU A 5 -17.69 -37.70 -11.95
CA LEU A 5 -18.09 -37.47 -10.55
C LEU A 5 -17.04 -36.69 -9.74
N TYR A 6 -15.87 -36.41 -10.30
CA TYR A 6 -14.85 -35.58 -9.68
C TYR A 6 -15.15 -34.10 -9.95
N THR A 7 -15.80 -33.45 -8.99
CA THR A 7 -15.83 -31.99 -8.92
C THR A 7 -14.42 -31.52 -8.54
N GLN A 8 -13.69 -30.91 -9.46
CA GLN A 8 -12.38 -30.34 -9.18
C GLN A 8 -12.53 -29.24 -8.11
N THR A 9 -11.97 -29.46 -6.92
CA THR A 9 -11.96 -28.45 -5.85
C THR A 9 -10.99 -27.35 -6.23
N VAL A 10 -11.49 -26.13 -6.43
CA VAL A 10 -10.64 -24.95 -6.57
C VAL A 10 -10.27 -24.48 -5.18
N ILE A 11 -8.98 -24.52 -4.85
CA ILE A 11 -8.43 -23.96 -3.62
C ILE A 11 -7.78 -22.63 -3.98
N ALA A 12 -8.31 -21.53 -3.43
CA ALA A 12 -7.74 -20.20 -3.60
C ALA A 12 -6.78 -19.90 -2.44
N PHE A 13 -5.61 -19.38 -2.77
CA PHE A 13 -4.67 -18.82 -1.81
C PHE A 13 -4.65 -17.30 -1.95
N ILE A 14 -4.71 -16.61 -0.82
CA ILE A 14 -4.64 -15.15 -0.75
C ILE A 14 -3.45 -14.84 0.12
N TRP A 15 -2.51 -14.06 -0.43
CA TRP A 15 -1.34 -13.60 0.28
C TRP A 15 -1.32 -12.08 0.33
N ASP A 16 -0.74 -11.56 1.40
CA ASP A 16 -0.29 -10.18 1.44
C ASP A 16 0.82 -9.98 0.40
N TYR A 17 1.03 -8.75 -0.05
CA TYR A 17 2.10 -8.43 -0.99
C TYR A 17 3.37 -8.05 -0.24
N ASP A 18 3.25 -7.08 0.66
CA ASP A 18 4.35 -6.56 1.46
C ASP A 18 4.94 -7.68 2.33
N ARG A 19 6.27 -7.75 2.37
CA ARG A 19 7.02 -8.74 3.16
C ARG A 19 6.69 -10.21 2.88
N THR A 20 5.94 -10.49 1.82
CA THR A 20 5.52 -11.82 1.41
C THR A 20 5.99 -12.09 -0.02
N LEU A 21 5.57 -11.24 -0.97
CA LEU A 21 6.00 -11.30 -2.36
C LEU A 21 7.20 -10.40 -2.65
N ILE A 22 7.35 -9.31 -1.88
CA ILE A 22 8.54 -8.45 -1.87
C ILE A 22 9.17 -8.44 -0.46
N PRO A 23 10.48 -8.20 -0.33
CA PRO A 23 11.14 -8.07 0.97
C PRO A 23 10.85 -6.73 1.67
N SER A 24 10.47 -5.72 0.90
CA SER A 24 10.16 -4.33 1.27
C SER A 24 8.65 -4.12 1.51
N ASN A 25 8.24 -2.88 1.79
CA ASN A 25 6.85 -2.45 1.62
C ASN A 25 6.70 -1.65 0.32
N GLN A 26 5.54 -1.72 -0.32
CA GLN A 26 5.24 -0.99 -1.56
C GLN A 26 5.46 0.53 -1.46
N GLN A 27 5.26 1.11 -0.27
CA GLN A 27 5.45 2.54 -0.04
C GLN A 27 6.92 2.95 -0.11
N ASP A 28 7.86 2.03 0.13
CA ASP A 28 9.29 2.34 0.10
C ASP A 28 9.70 2.77 -1.32
N ALA A 29 9.20 2.07 -2.35
CA ALA A 29 9.38 2.42 -3.76
C ALA A 29 8.83 3.81 -4.09
N LEU A 30 7.66 4.13 -3.55
CA LEU A 30 7.02 5.44 -3.71
C LEU A 30 7.86 6.53 -3.04
N PHE A 31 8.30 6.31 -1.81
CA PHE A 31 9.09 7.26 -1.06
C PHE A 31 10.45 7.52 -1.71
N GLU A 32 11.11 6.48 -2.23
CA GLU A 32 12.37 6.63 -2.97
C GLU A 32 12.18 7.45 -4.25
N ALA A 33 11.14 7.17 -5.04
CA ALA A 33 10.88 7.87 -6.30
C ALA A 33 10.60 9.37 -6.14
N TYR A 34 10.13 9.79 -4.97
CA TYR A 34 9.76 11.17 -4.65
C TYR A 34 10.61 11.80 -3.54
N GLU A 35 11.72 11.16 -3.15
CA GLU A 35 12.65 11.63 -2.12
C GLU A 35 11.98 11.95 -0.76
N VAL A 36 10.94 11.19 -0.40
CA VAL A 36 10.22 11.34 0.86
C VAL A 36 10.88 10.51 1.97
N ASP A 37 11.15 11.11 3.13
CA ASP A 37 11.56 10.35 4.31
C ASP A 37 10.35 9.62 4.92
N GLY A 38 10.31 8.30 4.74
CA GLY A 38 9.20 7.47 5.22
C GLY A 38 8.95 7.58 6.73
N ARG A 39 9.98 7.81 7.56
CA ARG A 39 9.79 8.02 9.01
C ARG A 39 9.00 9.28 9.31
N SER A 40 9.30 10.37 8.61
CA SER A 40 8.58 11.63 8.74
C SER A 40 7.13 11.47 8.30
N PHE A 41 6.91 10.85 7.15
CA PHE A 41 5.57 10.55 6.64
C PHE A 41 4.75 9.72 7.65
N TRP A 42 5.29 8.62 8.18
CA TRP A 42 4.56 7.78 9.14
C TRP A 42 4.28 8.49 10.48
N ARG A 43 5.19 9.36 10.93
CA ARG A 43 4.97 10.19 12.11
C ARG A 43 3.82 11.18 11.91
N GLU A 44 3.67 11.74 10.71
CA GLU A 44 2.55 12.60 10.36
C GLU A 44 1.23 11.82 10.33
N VAL A 45 1.23 10.61 9.76
CA VAL A 45 0.07 9.70 9.78
C VAL A 45 -0.37 9.39 11.21
N ASP A 46 0.57 9.02 12.07
CA ASP A 46 0.27 8.73 13.47
C ASP A 46 -0.26 9.99 14.20
N GLY A 47 0.29 11.16 13.88
CA GLY A 47 -0.21 12.45 14.36
C GLY A 47 -1.64 12.77 13.90
N LEU A 48 -2.01 12.43 12.67
CA LEU A 48 -3.39 12.55 12.19
C LEU A 48 -4.34 11.66 12.98
N VAL A 49 -3.96 10.39 13.20
CA VAL A 49 -4.77 9.46 14.01
C VAL A 49 -4.99 10.01 15.41
N ASP A 50 -3.95 10.53 16.06
CA ASP A 50 -4.05 11.09 17.41
C ASP A 50 -4.85 12.39 17.45
N TYR A 51 -4.72 13.25 16.44
CA TYR A 51 -5.50 14.47 16.31
C TYR A 51 -7.01 14.19 16.24
N TYR A 52 -7.43 13.22 15.43
CA TYR A 52 -8.85 12.83 15.36
C TYR A 52 -9.31 12.16 16.65
N ARG A 53 -8.47 11.30 17.24
CA ARG A 53 -8.77 10.64 18.52
C ARG A 53 -9.01 11.66 19.64
N ALA A 54 -8.20 12.72 19.72
CA ALA A 54 -8.38 13.80 20.70
C ALA A 54 -9.72 14.54 20.55
N LYS A 55 -10.34 14.48 19.36
CA LYS A 55 -11.66 15.04 19.07
C LYS A 55 -12.81 14.05 19.22
N GLY A 56 -12.53 12.86 19.77
CA GLY A 56 -13.51 11.79 19.93
C GLY A 56 -13.85 11.05 18.63
N VAL A 57 -13.03 11.19 17.59
CA VAL A 57 -13.20 10.49 16.31
C VAL A 57 -12.13 9.42 16.16
N THR A 58 -12.54 8.17 15.99
CA THR A 58 -11.60 7.07 15.71
C THR A 58 -11.48 6.89 14.20
N ILE A 59 -10.26 6.99 13.68
CA ILE A 59 -9.94 6.66 12.30
C ILE A 59 -8.98 5.47 12.26
N ALA A 60 -9.16 4.59 11.27
CA ALA A 60 -8.20 3.52 11.01
C ALA A 60 -6.90 4.13 10.48
N ARG A 61 -5.76 3.59 10.92
CA ARG A 61 -4.44 4.06 10.49
C ARG A 61 -4.27 3.95 8.98
N ASP A 62 -4.78 2.88 8.37
CA ASP A 62 -4.73 2.67 6.92
C ASP A 62 -5.54 3.73 6.17
N THR A 63 -6.69 4.12 6.70
CA THR A 63 -7.48 5.24 6.16
C THR A 63 -6.72 6.56 6.30
N ALA A 64 -6.09 6.81 7.46
CA ALA A 64 -5.28 8.01 7.67
C ALA A 64 -4.12 8.09 6.67
N TYR A 65 -3.39 7.00 6.51
CA TYR A 65 -2.28 6.83 5.58
C TYR A 65 -2.68 7.09 4.12
N LEU A 66 -3.76 6.44 3.64
CA LEU A 66 -4.22 6.60 2.26
C LEU A 66 -4.67 8.03 1.98
N ASN A 67 -5.34 8.69 2.93
CA ASN A 67 -5.70 10.10 2.80
C ASN A 67 -4.47 11.01 2.86
N HIS A 68 -3.44 10.65 3.62
CA HIS A 68 -2.20 11.41 3.68
C HIS A 68 -1.43 11.34 2.36
N ILE A 69 -1.43 10.20 1.67
CA ILE A 69 -0.93 10.12 0.28
C ILE A 69 -1.68 11.09 -0.63
N LEU A 70 -3.01 11.13 -0.55
CA LEU A 70 -3.80 12.06 -1.38
C LEU A 70 -3.47 13.52 -1.06
N THR A 71 -3.21 13.83 0.21
CA THR A 71 -2.74 15.15 0.63
C THR A 71 -1.38 15.47 0.02
N TYR A 72 -0.46 14.51 0.00
CA TYR A 72 0.85 14.68 -0.66
C TYR A 72 0.75 14.87 -2.17
N VAL A 73 -0.25 14.29 -2.82
CA VAL A 73 -0.55 14.54 -4.23
C VAL A 73 -1.06 15.98 -4.43
N ASP A 74 -2.00 16.43 -3.60
CA ASP A 74 -2.60 17.77 -3.67
C ASP A 74 -1.57 18.88 -3.40
N GLU A 75 -0.68 18.66 -2.42
CA GLU A 75 0.43 19.56 -2.08
C GLU A 75 1.61 19.47 -3.06
N GLY A 76 1.54 18.60 -4.07
CA GLY A 76 2.58 18.45 -5.10
C GLY A 76 3.87 17.80 -4.61
N ILE A 77 3.85 17.09 -3.46
CA ILE A 77 4.97 16.27 -2.95
C ILE A 77 5.09 14.98 -3.77
N PHE A 78 3.96 14.41 -4.18
CA PHE A 78 3.88 13.33 -5.14
C PHE A 78 3.36 13.84 -6.49
N PRO A 79 4.14 14.69 -7.21
CA PRO A 79 3.71 15.21 -8.49
C PRO A 79 3.51 14.08 -9.50
N ASP A 80 2.48 14.20 -10.33
CA ASP A 80 2.18 13.25 -11.40
C ASP A 80 2.03 11.78 -10.93
N LEU A 81 1.58 11.57 -9.68
CA LEU A 81 1.29 10.23 -9.17
C LEU A 81 0.02 9.67 -9.85
N THR A 82 0.23 9.06 -11.00
CA THR A 82 -0.81 8.41 -11.81
C THR A 82 -0.88 6.91 -11.54
N ARG A 83 -1.96 6.28 -12.01
CA ARG A 83 -2.08 4.81 -11.99
C ARG A 83 -0.93 4.15 -12.76
N GLU A 84 -0.54 4.73 -13.88
CA GLU A 84 0.55 4.27 -14.72
C GLU A 84 1.87 4.32 -13.95
N LYS A 85 2.11 5.41 -13.20
CA LYS A 85 3.29 5.54 -12.33
C LYS A 85 3.29 4.49 -11.21
N LEU A 86 2.16 4.26 -10.55
CA LEU A 86 2.05 3.22 -9.52
C LEU A 86 2.36 1.82 -10.07
N HIS A 87 1.88 1.49 -11.28
CA HIS A 87 2.22 0.21 -11.92
C HIS A 87 3.68 0.10 -12.35
N GLU A 88 4.33 1.22 -12.69
CA GLU A 88 5.75 1.25 -12.98
C GLU A 88 6.57 0.92 -11.73
N LEU A 89 6.27 1.59 -10.60
CA LEU A 89 6.95 1.39 -9.32
C LEU A 89 6.82 -0.07 -8.82
N VAL A 90 5.63 -0.66 -8.91
CA VAL A 90 5.42 -2.06 -8.53
C VAL A 90 6.24 -3.02 -9.40
N ARG A 91 6.48 -2.69 -10.67
CA ARG A 91 7.27 -3.52 -11.59
C ARG A 91 8.78 -3.40 -11.39
N SER A 92 9.26 -2.33 -10.75
CA SER A 92 10.68 -2.16 -10.46
C SER A 92 11.15 -2.90 -9.21
N GLU A 93 10.23 -3.35 -8.35
CA GLU A 93 10.55 -4.07 -7.12
C GLU A 93 11.10 -5.49 -7.38
N GLU A 94 12.09 -5.88 -6.58
CA GLU A 94 12.64 -7.24 -6.59
C GLU A 94 11.74 -8.20 -5.80
N MET A 95 11.31 -9.30 -6.43
CA MET A 95 10.50 -10.33 -5.78
C MET A 95 11.34 -11.17 -4.82
N CYS A 96 10.73 -11.64 -3.73
CA CYS A 96 11.34 -12.62 -2.84
C CYS A 96 11.79 -13.87 -3.62
N PRO A 97 12.97 -14.46 -3.30
CA PRO A 97 13.37 -15.73 -3.87
C PRO A 97 12.41 -16.83 -3.40
N GLY A 98 11.91 -17.62 -4.36
CA GLY A 98 10.98 -18.74 -4.13
C GLY A 98 11.64 -20.02 -3.67
#